data_AF-A0A1C6GJY7-F1
#
_entry.id   AF-A0A1C6GJY7-F1
#
_cell.length_a   1.000
_cell.length_b   1.000
_cell.length_c   1.000
_cell.angle_alpha   90.00
_cell.angle_beta   90.00
_cell.angle_gamma   90.00
#
_symmetry.space_group_name_H-M   'P 1'
#
loop_
_entity.id
_entity.type
_entity.pdbx_description
1 polymer ?
#
loop_
_entity_poly.entity_id
_entity_poly.type
_entity_poly.pdbx_seq_one_letter_code
_entity_poly.pdbx_strand_id
1 'polypeptide(L)'
;MRHLAMPTARWADERSASMRFIARSLQAKGQTDRARDWYLRAIAEAPHLREPYVELAQLLYTQKRWEGVVYMAECALAIAVRPDTYICEAAAWGSLPYDLASLGYYYTGQYEKALERVRLAVEAAPQDERLQGNLRLIEEKISG
;
A
#
# COMPACT_ATOMS: atom_id res chain seq x y z
N MET A 1 0.02 20.50 36.74
CA MET A 1 0.27 19.45 35.72
C MET A 1 -0.92 19.38 34.77
N ARG A 2 -0.86 20.12 33.66
CA ARG A 2 -1.93 20.21 32.66
C ARG A 2 -1.34 19.90 31.28
N HIS A 3 -0.75 18.71 31.14
CA HIS A 3 -0.01 18.30 29.93
C HIS A 3 -0.40 16.91 29.39
N LEU A 4 -1.50 16.30 29.85
CA LEU A 4 -1.88 14.93 29.47
C LEU A 4 -3.24 14.81 28.77
N ALA A 5 -3.74 15.89 28.17
CA ALA A 5 -4.90 15.82 27.29
C ALA A 5 -4.48 16.11 25.84
N MET A 6 -3.56 15.30 25.30
CA MET A 6 -3.45 15.13 23.85
C MET A 6 -3.87 13.70 23.52
N PRO A 7 -4.75 13.47 22.53
CA PRO A 7 -5.11 12.12 22.12
C PRO A 7 -3.84 11.45 21.60
N THR A 8 -3.34 10.46 22.33
CA THR A 8 -2.12 9.71 22.01
C THR A 8 -2.12 9.16 20.59
N ALA A 9 -3.30 8.90 20.02
CA ALA A 9 -3.50 8.51 18.63
C ALA A 9 -2.93 9.53 17.62
N ARG A 10 -3.14 10.84 17.81
CA ARG A 10 -2.64 11.86 16.87
C ARG A 10 -1.11 11.86 16.78
N TRP A 11 -0.45 11.63 17.91
CA TRP A 11 1.00 11.58 17.99
C TRP A 11 1.59 10.34 17.31
N ALA A 12 0.88 9.20 17.32
CA ALA A 12 1.32 8.00 16.60
C ALA A 12 1.23 8.21 15.08
N ASP A 13 0.15 8.81 14.59
CA ASP A 13 -0.06 9.11 13.17
C ASP A 13 1.00 10.07 12.63
N GLU A 14 1.28 11.16 13.36
CA GLU A 14 2.31 12.14 13.01
C GLU A 14 3.72 11.54 13.00
N ARG A 15 4.04 10.68 13.98
CA ARG A 15 5.32 9.96 13.99
C ARG A 15 5.42 9.00 12.80
N SER A 16 4.37 8.22 12.53
CA SER A 16 4.32 7.32 11.38
C SER A 16 4.50 8.08 10.07
N ALA A 17 3.82 9.22 9.88
CA ALA A 17 3.99 10.08 8.71
C ALA A 17 5.42 10.62 8.58
N SER A 18 6.05 11.01 9.69
CA SER A 18 7.45 11.46 9.70
C SER A 18 8.41 10.33 9.32
N MET A 19 8.18 9.12 9.83
CA MET A 19 8.96 7.92 9.47
C MET A 19 8.83 7.60 7.97
N ARG A 20 7.63 7.69 7.41
CA ARG A 20 7.37 7.52 5.98
C ARG A 20 8.06 8.59 5.13
N PHE A 21 8.09 9.84 5.58
CA PHE A 21 8.84 10.90 4.90
C PHE A 21 10.36 10.61 4.87
N ILE A 22 10.93 10.12 5.97
CA ILE A 22 12.32 9.67 6.02
C ILE A 22 12.55 8.49 5.05
N ALA A 23 11.65 7.51 5.03
CA ALA A 23 11.74 6.36 4.13
C ALA A 23 11.74 6.79 2.66
N ARG A 24 10.82 7.65 2.23
CA ARG A 24 10.78 8.22 0.87
C ARG A 24 12.08 8.96 0.53
N SER A 25 12.61 9.74 1.48
CA SER A 25 13.88 10.46 1.30
C SER A 25 15.08 9.51 1.12
N LEU A 26 15.10 8.39 1.85
CA LEU A 26 16.13 7.36 1.72
C LEU A 26 16.01 6.60 0.39
N GLN A 27 14.78 6.29 -0.02
CA GLN A 27 14.51 5.66 -1.32
C GLN A 27 14.99 6.55 -2.47
N ALA A 28 14.72 7.86 -2.41
CA ALA A 28 15.21 8.82 -3.41
C ALA A 28 16.75 8.91 -3.47
N LYS A 29 17.44 8.53 -2.38
CA LYS A 29 18.91 8.42 -2.31
C LYS A 29 19.43 7.03 -2.68
N GLY A 30 18.57 6.12 -3.15
CA GLY A 30 18.92 4.74 -3.48
C GLY A 30 19.19 3.84 -2.27
N GLN A 31 18.89 4.30 -1.04
CA GLN A 31 19.15 3.55 0.20
C GLN A 31 17.95 2.67 0.55
N THR A 32 17.62 1.75 -0.35
CA THR A 32 16.36 1.00 -0.34
C THR A 32 16.17 0.14 0.90
N ASP A 33 17.22 -0.53 1.41
CA ASP A 33 17.12 -1.32 2.65
C ASP A 33 16.79 -0.45 3.87
N ARG A 34 17.40 0.74 3.97
CA ARG A 34 17.11 1.68 5.05
C ARG A 34 15.70 2.24 4.92
N ALA A 35 15.24 2.51 3.69
CA ALA A 35 13.87 2.95 3.45
C ALA A 35 12.86 1.89 3.92
N ARG A 36 13.09 0.62 3.58
CA ARG A 36 12.28 -0.51 4.06
C ARG A 36 12.19 -0.53 5.58
N ASP A 37 13.32 -0.42 6.27
CA ASP A 37 13.36 -0.47 7.74
C ASP A 37 12.56 0.69 8.38
N TRP A 38 12.55 1.87 7.75
CA TRP A 38 11.72 3.00 8.21
C TRP A 38 10.23 2.82 7.93
N TYR A 39 9.84 2.22 6.81
CA TYR A 39 8.44 1.86 6.59
C TYR A 39 7.96 0.84 7.62
N LEU A 40 8.77 -0.18 7.95
CA LEU A 40 8.43 -1.15 9.00
C LEU A 40 8.25 -0.49 10.37
N ARG A 41 9.08 0.50 10.71
CA ARG A 41 8.91 1.30 11.93
C ARG A 41 7.60 2.10 11.89
N ALA A 42 7.27 2.71 10.74
CA ALA A 42 6.03 3.46 10.57
C ALA A 42 4.77 2.58 10.74
N ILE A 43 4.83 1.34 10.25
CA ILE A 43 3.79 0.31 10.47
C ILE A 43 3.64 0.01 11.97
N ALA A 44 4.76 -0.27 12.65
CA ALA A 44 4.73 -0.59 14.08
C ALA A 44 4.21 0.59 14.93
N GLU A 45 4.48 1.82 14.50
CA GLU A 45 4.04 3.03 15.17
C GLU A 45 2.53 3.27 15.03
N ALA A 46 1.98 3.09 13.83
CA ALA A 46 0.56 3.32 13.55
C ALA A 46 -0.01 2.20 12.66
N PRO A 47 -0.24 0.98 13.22
CA PRO A 47 -0.61 -0.20 12.43
C PRO A 47 -2.02 -0.13 11.83
N HIS A 48 -2.82 0.86 12.25
CA HIS A 48 -4.17 1.11 11.78
C HIS A 48 -4.24 2.09 10.59
N LEU A 49 -3.09 2.59 10.11
CA LEU A 49 -2.99 3.41 8.91
C LEU A 49 -2.65 2.53 7.70
N ARG A 50 -3.30 2.75 6.55
CA ARG A 50 -3.01 1.99 5.31
C ARG A 50 -1.70 2.41 4.67
N GLU A 51 -1.41 3.69 4.75
CA GLU A 51 -0.37 4.36 3.99
C GLU A 51 1.03 3.74 4.18
N PRO A 52 1.52 3.42 5.41
CA PRO A 52 2.84 2.82 5.55
C PRO A 52 2.94 1.43 4.92
N TYR A 53 1.85 0.65 4.90
CA TYR A 53 1.81 -0.65 4.20
C TYR A 53 1.81 -0.48 2.68
N VAL A 54 1.01 0.47 2.16
CA VAL A 54 0.93 0.74 0.71
C VAL A 54 2.25 1.26 0.16
N GLU A 55 2.94 2.15 0.88
CA GLU A 55 4.25 2.64 0.47
C GLU A 55 5.33 1.55 0.54
N LEU A 56 5.28 0.68 1.56
CA LEU A 56 6.18 -0.48 1.60
C LEU A 56 5.89 -1.46 0.45
N ALA A 57 4.63 -1.70 0.12
CA ALA A 57 4.25 -2.50 -1.04
C ALA A 57 4.81 -1.91 -2.35
N GLN A 58 4.76 -0.59 -2.54
CA GLN A 58 5.38 0.09 -3.68
C GLN A 58 6.90 -0.08 -3.71
N LEU A 59 7.58 0.05 -2.56
CA LEU A 59 9.02 -0.19 -2.47
C LEU A 59 9.36 -1.61 -2.93
N LEU A 60 8.64 -2.61 -2.41
CA LEU A 60 8.83 -4.01 -2.76
C LEU A 60 8.50 -4.29 -4.22
N TYR A 61 7.51 -3.59 -4.80
CA TYR A 61 7.18 -3.65 -6.22
C TYR A 61 8.37 -3.21 -7.09
N THR A 62 9.05 -2.12 -6.74
CA THR A 62 10.25 -1.68 -7.49
C THR A 62 11.37 -2.70 -7.46
N GLN A 63 11.40 -3.56 -6.43
CA GLN A 63 12.38 -4.64 -6.27
C GLN A 63 11.88 -5.99 -6.80
N LYS A 64 10.68 -6.06 -7.38
CA LYS A 64 10.02 -7.30 -7.84
C LYS A 64 9.90 -8.37 -6.73
N ARG A 65 9.72 -7.94 -5.48
CA ARG A 65 9.53 -8.82 -4.31
C ARG A 65 8.05 -9.18 -4.17
N TRP A 66 7.53 -9.98 -5.11
CA TRP A 66 6.09 -10.13 -5.34
C TRP A 66 5.30 -10.67 -4.14
N GLU A 67 5.82 -11.65 -3.42
CA GLU A 67 5.18 -12.18 -2.22
C GLU A 67 5.05 -11.10 -1.12
N GLY A 68 6.07 -10.25 -1.02
CA GLY A 68 6.06 -9.10 -0.11
C GLY A 68 5.07 -8.03 -0.55
N VAL A 69 4.93 -7.78 -1.85
CA VAL A 69 3.91 -6.87 -2.41
C VAL A 69 2.52 -7.36 -2.03
N VAL A 70 2.22 -8.64 -2.26
CA VAL A 70 0.93 -9.26 -1.90
C VAL A 70 0.66 -9.06 -0.42
N TYR A 71 1.58 -9.48 0.45
CA TYR A 71 1.36 -9.44 1.89
C TYR A 71 1.10 -8.01 2.39
N MET A 72 1.92 -7.03 1.98
CA MET A 72 1.75 -5.64 2.41
C MET A 72 0.48 -5.00 1.86
N ALA A 73 0.13 -5.25 0.60
CA ALA A 73 -1.09 -4.72 0.00
C ALA A 73 -2.34 -5.30 0.69
N GLU A 74 -2.35 -6.60 0.99
CA GLU A 74 -3.45 -7.25 1.71
C GLU A 74 -3.59 -6.76 3.16
N CYS A 75 -2.47 -6.55 3.87
CA CYS A 75 -2.49 -5.89 5.18
C CYS A 75 -3.13 -4.50 5.12
N ALA A 76 -2.82 -3.70 4.09
CA ALA A 76 -3.45 -2.40 3.89
C ALA A 76 -4.97 -2.55 3.65
N LEU A 77 -5.37 -3.47 2.77
CA LEU A 77 -6.78 -3.69 2.43
C LEU A 77 -7.63 -4.19 3.61
N ALA A 78 -7.02 -4.94 4.55
CA ALA A 78 -7.68 -5.37 5.78
C ALA A 78 -8.08 -4.21 6.71
N ILE A 79 -7.44 -3.04 6.58
CA ILE A 79 -7.78 -1.84 7.34
C ILE A 79 -9.00 -1.18 6.68
N ALA A 80 -10.21 -1.47 7.15
CA ALA A 80 -11.45 -1.01 6.53
C ALA A 80 -11.89 0.41 6.93
N VAL A 81 -11.45 0.90 8.09
CA VAL A 81 -11.89 2.19 8.63
C VAL A 81 -10.87 3.27 8.30
N ARG A 82 -11.28 4.26 7.50
CA ARG A 82 -10.46 5.43 7.21
C ARG A 82 -10.45 6.36 8.42
N PRO A 83 -9.28 6.64 9.03
CA PRO A 83 -9.20 7.60 10.12
C PRO A 83 -9.58 8.99 9.61
N ASP A 84 -10.32 9.73 10.43
CA ASP A 84 -10.72 11.12 10.15
C ASP A 84 -9.56 12.10 10.48
N THR A 85 -8.35 11.76 10.02
CA THR A 85 -7.14 12.54 10.22
C THR A 85 -6.65 13.10 8.89
N TYR A 86 -6.20 14.37 8.90
CA TYR A 86 -5.78 15.09 7.69
C TYR A 86 -4.50 14.55 7.03
N ILE A 87 -3.86 13.57 7.65
CA ILE A 87 -2.61 12.91 7.21
C ILE A 87 -2.90 11.82 6.16
N CYS A 88 -4.17 11.55 5.88
CA CYS A 88 -4.58 10.48 4.99
C CYS A 88 -4.30 10.79 3.51
N GLU A 89 -3.55 9.90 2.85
CA GLU A 89 -3.22 10.04 1.43
C GLU A 89 -4.24 9.29 0.56
N ALA A 90 -4.85 9.99 -0.40
CA ALA A 90 -5.91 9.46 -1.26
C ALA A 90 -5.50 8.17 -2.00
N ALA A 91 -4.22 8.04 -2.37
CA ALA A 91 -3.71 6.87 -3.07
C ALA A 91 -3.89 5.57 -2.26
N ALA A 92 -3.68 5.60 -0.93
CA ALA A 92 -3.80 4.40 -0.08
C ALA A 92 -5.26 3.92 0.11
N TRP A 93 -6.22 4.75 -0.27
CA TRP A 93 -7.66 4.48 -0.18
C TRP A 93 -8.36 4.39 -1.54
N GLY A 94 -7.62 4.59 -2.63
CA GLY A 94 -8.09 4.45 -4.01
C GLY A 94 -7.76 3.08 -4.61
N SER A 95 -7.51 3.06 -5.92
CA SER A 95 -7.23 1.84 -6.69
C SER A 95 -5.87 1.20 -6.40
N LEU A 96 -4.89 1.98 -5.90
CA LEU A 96 -3.49 1.55 -5.76
C LEU A 96 -3.27 0.28 -4.92
N PRO A 97 -3.83 0.11 -3.70
CA PRO A 97 -3.63 -1.13 -2.94
C PRO A 97 -4.20 -2.36 -3.67
N TYR A 98 -5.32 -2.22 -4.38
CA TYR A 98 -5.90 -3.30 -5.17
C TYR A 98 -5.03 -3.64 -6.39
N ASP A 99 -4.50 -2.63 -7.07
CA ASP A 99 -3.60 -2.81 -8.20
C ASP A 99 -2.30 -3.51 -7.79
N LEU A 100 -1.67 -3.07 -6.70
CA LEU A 100 -0.46 -3.72 -6.16
C LEU A 100 -0.72 -5.18 -5.78
N ALA A 101 -1.84 -5.47 -5.11
CA ALA A 101 -2.24 -6.83 -4.81
C ALA A 101 -2.45 -7.65 -6.09
N SER A 102 -3.12 -7.08 -7.11
CA SER A 102 -3.37 -7.76 -8.38
C SER A 102 -2.07 -8.13 -9.10
N LEU A 103 -1.11 -7.20 -9.16
CA LEU A 103 0.19 -7.43 -9.78
C LEU A 103 0.99 -8.47 -8.99
N GLY A 104 0.99 -8.38 -7.65
CA GLY A 104 1.62 -9.37 -6.78
C GLY A 104 1.09 -10.79 -7.00
N TYR A 105 -0.24 -10.95 -7.06
CA TYR A 105 -0.85 -12.25 -7.35
C TYR A 105 -0.55 -12.74 -8.76
N TYR A 106 -0.57 -11.86 -9.76
CA TYR A 106 -0.26 -12.22 -11.14
C TYR A 106 1.16 -12.77 -11.26
N TYR A 107 2.16 -12.06 -10.71
CA TYR A 107 3.55 -12.49 -10.77
C TYR A 107 3.90 -13.67 -9.87
N THR A 108 3.01 -14.04 -8.93
CA THR A 108 3.13 -15.27 -8.12
C THR A 108 2.26 -16.42 -8.65
N GLY A 109 1.64 -16.25 -9.83
CA GLY A 109 0.86 -17.29 -10.50
C GLY A 109 -0.54 -17.56 -9.93
N GLN A 110 -1.01 -16.71 -9.01
CA GLN A 110 -2.35 -16.81 -8.41
C GLN A 110 -3.35 -15.99 -9.23
N TYR A 111 -3.58 -16.38 -10.48
CA TYR A 111 -4.27 -15.54 -11.46
C TYR A 111 -5.72 -15.24 -11.09
N GLU A 112 -6.44 -16.18 -10.47
CA GLU A 112 -7.83 -15.96 -10.03
C GLU A 112 -7.91 -14.84 -8.99
N LYS A 113 -6.98 -14.83 -8.02
CA LYS A 113 -6.88 -13.74 -7.03
C LYS A 113 -6.42 -12.43 -7.67
N ALA A 114 -5.55 -12.50 -8.67
CA ALA A 114 -5.15 -11.32 -9.43
C ALA A 114 -6.37 -10.68 -10.13
N LEU A 115 -7.24 -11.52 -10.71
CA LEU A 115 -8.47 -11.08 -11.39
C LEU A 115 -9.44 -10.43 -10.41
N GLU A 116 -9.64 -11.02 -9.23
CA GLU A 116 -10.47 -10.42 -8.17
C GLU A 116 -9.95 -9.03 -7.78
N ARG A 117 -8.64 -8.89 -7.56
CA ARG A 117 -8.05 -7.63 -7.12
C ARG A 117 -8.04 -6.56 -8.22
N VAL A 118 -7.75 -6.90 -9.47
CA VAL A 118 -7.71 -5.91 -10.56
C VAL A 118 -9.11 -5.36 -10.87
N ARG A 119 -10.18 -6.17 -10.71
CA ARG A 119 -11.57 -5.71 -10.87
C ARG A 119 -11.91 -4.61 -9.85
N LEU A 120 -11.53 -4.79 -8.59
CA LEU A 120 -11.69 -3.78 -7.55
C LEU A 120 -10.86 -2.52 -7.83
N ALA A 121 -9.66 -2.69 -8.40
CA ALA A 121 -8.83 -1.54 -8.81
C ALA A 121 -9.50 -0.73 -9.93
N VAL A 122 -10.06 -1.39 -10.95
CA VAL A 122 -10.82 -0.76 -12.04
C VAL A 122 -12.09 -0.10 -11.52
N GLU A 123 -12.83 -0.74 -10.61
CA GLU A 123 -14.02 -0.13 -10.00
C GLU A 123 -13.68 1.17 -9.27
N ALA A 124 -12.55 1.20 -8.56
CA ALA A 124 -12.07 2.39 -7.85
C ALA A 124 -11.53 3.49 -8.78
N ALA A 125 -11.13 3.16 -10.01
CA ALA A 125 -10.61 4.10 -11.00
C ALA A 125 -10.98 3.68 -12.44
N PRO A 126 -12.26 3.79 -12.83
CA PRO A 126 -12.78 3.18 -14.05
C PRO A 126 -12.24 3.80 -15.35
N GLN A 127 -11.67 5.00 -15.27
CA GLN A 127 -11.07 5.71 -16.40
C GLN A 127 -9.55 5.46 -16.53
N ASP A 128 -8.94 4.68 -15.62
CA ASP A 128 -7.51 4.34 -15.72
C ASP A 128 -7.30 3.24 -16.77
N GLU A 129 -6.85 3.64 -17.97
CA GLU A 129 -6.59 2.75 -19.09
C GLU A 129 -5.56 1.67 -18.79
N ARG A 130 -4.58 1.96 -17.91
CA ARG A 130 -3.57 0.98 -17.50
C ARG A 130 -4.21 -0.12 -16.65
N LEU A 131 -5.12 0.21 -15.73
CA LEU A 131 -5.86 -0.79 -14.94
C LEU A 131 -6.77 -1.65 -15.83
N GLN A 132 -7.45 -1.04 -16.79
CA GLN A 132 -8.25 -1.78 -17.77
C GLN A 132 -7.36 -2.71 -18.62
N GLY A 133 -6.15 -2.28 -18.97
CA GLY A 133 -5.15 -3.10 -19.65
C GLY A 133 -4.72 -4.30 -18.81
N ASN A 134 -4.42 -4.09 -17.52
CA ASN A 134 -4.10 -5.16 -16.59
C ASN A 134 -5.23 -6.18 -16.47
N LEU A 135 -6.49 -5.72 -16.39
CA LEU A 135 -7.66 -6.60 -16.33
C LEU A 135 -7.72 -7.53 -17.55
N ARG A 136 -7.60 -6.98 -18.77
CA ARG A 136 -7.60 -7.77 -20.01
C ARG A 136 -6.48 -8.82 -20.05
N LEU A 137 -5.26 -8.41 -19.69
CA LEU A 137 -4.10 -9.32 -19.65
C LEU A 137 -4.31 -10.49 -18.69
N ILE A 138 -4.91 -10.22 -17.53
CA ILE A 138 -5.19 -11.25 -16.52
C ILE A 138 -6.31 -12.19 -17.01
N GLU A 139 -7.36 -11.66 -17.64
CA GLU A 139 -8.46 -12.46 -18.20
C GLU A 139 -7.99 -13.39 -19.32
N GLU A 140 -7.12 -12.91 -20.21
CA GLU A 140 -6.46 -13.71 -21.24
C GLU A 140 -5.61 -14.82 -20.62
N LYS A 141 -4.90 -14.53 -19.53
CA LYS A 141 -4.01 -15.48 -18.87
C LYS A 141 -4.75 -16.65 -18.19
N ILE A 142 -5.99 -16.44 -17.75
CA ILE A 142 -6.84 -17.47 -17.14
C ILE A 142 -7.55 -18.31 -18.21
N SER A 143 -7.85 -17.69 -19.36
CA SER A 143 -8.63 -18.33 -20.44
C SER A 143 -7.79 -19.22 -21.37
N GLY A 144 -6.46 -19.12 -21.32
CA GLY A 144 -5.51 -19.89 -22.14
C GLY A 144 -4.68 -20.85 -21.34
#